data_AF-A0A432LZ15-F1
#
_entry.id   AF-A0A432LZ15-F1
#
_cell.length_a   1.000
_cell.length_b   1.000
_cell.length_c   1.000
_cell.angle_alpha   90.00
_cell.angle_beta   90.00
_cell.angle_gamma   90.00
#
_symmetry.space_group_name_H-M   'P 1'
#
loop_
_entity.id
_entity.type
_entity.pdbx_description
1 polymer ?
#
loop_
_entity_poly.entity_id
_entity_poly.type
_entity_poly.pdbx_seq_one_letter_code
_entity_poly.pdbx_strand_id
1 'polypeptide(L)'
;MPTMDASLTISAALLAFQFFFNLILALGIWILARGYNPTHGIRIQRALNPASFFFLFLVIFFVTMGPILMTRSFASMWLPTYGANIHSGLSTDGVKAWVFIVDILIVSTIILKTGGWKVSPFPPLNFSVPAIAILLGDSGGMVAVYTCLLAVIYGGSLASSRRFGGSGIAGRVEDDVALWIVTTAALALTTTIGVFTRHAR
;
A
#
# COMPACT_ATOMS: atom_id res chain seq x y z
N MET A 1 -34.29 -9.19 0.82
CA MET A 1 -32.96 -8.83 0.28
C MET A 1 -31.97 -9.86 0.80
N PRO A 2 -31.23 -10.57 -0.05
CA PRO A 2 -30.23 -11.51 0.43
C PRO A 2 -29.13 -10.71 1.13
N THR A 3 -28.87 -11.05 2.39
CA THR A 3 -27.73 -10.54 3.15
C THR A 3 -26.47 -10.92 2.39
N MET A 4 -25.82 -9.97 1.74
CA MET A 4 -24.46 -10.17 1.25
C MET A 4 -23.62 -10.66 2.43
N ASP A 5 -22.94 -11.80 2.27
CA ASP A 5 -22.09 -12.36 3.31
C ASP A 5 -21.06 -11.30 3.74
N ALA A 6 -21.09 -10.89 5.00
CA ALA A 6 -20.22 -9.81 5.52
C ALA A 6 -18.73 -10.07 5.22
N SER A 7 -18.31 -11.34 5.20
CA SER A 7 -16.96 -11.76 4.82
C SER A 7 -16.59 -11.45 3.37
N LEU A 8 -17.57 -11.55 2.46
CA LEU A 8 -17.39 -11.24 1.05
C LEU A 8 -17.22 -9.73 0.86
N THR A 9 -18.04 -8.91 1.54
CA THR A 9 -17.95 -7.46 1.47
C THR A 9 -16.60 -6.95 1.99
N ILE A 10 -16.09 -7.52 3.09
CA ILE A 10 -14.75 -7.20 3.63
C ILE A 10 -13.65 -7.62 2.65
N SER A 11 -13.74 -8.82 2.06
CA SER A 11 -12.73 -9.31 1.11
C SER A 11 -12.72 -8.47 -0.18
N ALA A 12 -13.89 -8.06 -0.66
CA ALA A 12 -14.03 -7.17 -1.81
C ALA A 12 -13.49 -5.76 -1.52
N ALA A 13 -13.76 -5.22 -0.34
CA ALA A 13 -13.20 -3.95 0.10
C ALA A 13 -11.66 -4.01 0.19
N LEU A 14 -11.11 -5.11 0.72
CA LEU A 14 -9.66 -5.33 0.76
C LEU A 14 -9.05 -5.41 -0.65
N LEU A 15 -9.70 -6.11 -1.58
CA LEU A 15 -9.26 -6.19 -2.97
C LEU A 15 -9.26 -4.81 -3.65
N ALA A 16 -10.34 -4.04 -3.47
CA ALA A 16 -10.46 -2.68 -3.98
C ALA A 16 -9.39 -1.77 -3.39
N PHE A 17 -9.18 -1.83 -2.07
CA PHE A 17 -8.10 -1.13 -1.39
C PHE A 17 -6.75 -1.45 -2.04
N GLN A 18 -6.42 -2.73 -2.21
CA GLN A 18 -5.13 -3.14 -2.74
C GLN A 18 -4.91 -2.69 -4.18
N PHE A 19 -5.96 -2.72 -5.00
CA PHE A 19 -5.92 -2.22 -6.36
C PHE A 19 -5.57 -0.72 -6.40
N PHE A 20 -6.33 0.09 -5.67
CA PHE A 20 -6.13 1.54 -5.66
C PHE A 20 -4.83 1.94 -4.95
N PHE A 21 -4.43 1.22 -3.90
CA PHE A 21 -3.16 1.44 -3.22
C PHE A 21 -1.98 1.27 -4.18
N ASN A 22 -1.95 0.16 -4.93
CA ASN A 22 -0.95 -0.08 -5.97
C ASN A 22 -1.01 0.96 -7.10
N LEU A 23 -2.21 1.40 -7.50
CA LEU A 23 -2.39 2.44 -8.51
C LEU A 23 -1.83 3.78 -8.07
N ILE A 24 -2.08 4.22 -6.83
CA ILE A 24 -1.56 5.48 -6.28
C ILE A 24 -0.04 5.41 -6.20
N LEU A 25 0.50 4.27 -5.77
CA LEU A 25 1.94 4.01 -5.71
C LEU A 25 2.57 4.07 -7.12
N ALA A 26 1.91 3.48 -8.12
CA ALA A 26 2.33 3.56 -9.53
C ALA A 26 2.32 4.99 -10.06
N LEU A 27 1.26 5.75 -9.81
CA LEU A 27 1.14 7.14 -10.24
C LEU A 27 2.20 8.02 -9.58
N GLY A 28 2.41 7.90 -8.28
CA GLY A 28 3.42 8.69 -7.57
C GLY A 28 4.83 8.41 -8.10
N ILE A 29 5.18 7.14 -8.34
CA ILE A 29 6.50 6.80 -8.90
C ILE A 29 6.63 7.30 -10.35
N TRP A 30 5.57 7.21 -11.15
CA TRP A 30 5.56 7.70 -12.51
C TRP A 30 5.75 9.22 -12.61
N ILE A 31 5.15 10.00 -11.70
CA ILE A 31 5.35 11.45 -11.62
C ILE A 31 6.80 11.76 -11.23
N LEU A 32 7.32 11.10 -10.20
CA LEU A 32 8.72 11.26 -9.78
C LEU A 32 9.70 10.89 -10.92
N ALA A 33 9.37 9.90 -11.74
CA ALA A 33 10.18 9.52 -12.90
C ALA A 33 10.20 10.60 -14.00
N ARG A 34 9.17 11.44 -14.11
CA ARG A 34 9.09 12.54 -15.09
C ARG A 34 9.92 13.76 -14.71
N GLY A 35 10.09 14.04 -13.42
CA GLY A 35 10.92 15.15 -12.90
C GLY A 35 12.45 14.92 -13.05
N TYR A 36 12.86 13.92 -13.83
CA TYR A 36 14.25 13.54 -14.02
C TYR A 36 14.98 14.55 -14.92
N ASN A 37 15.96 15.27 -14.36
CA ASN A 37 16.91 16.06 -15.12
C ASN A 37 18.35 15.59 -14.79
N PRO A 38 19.07 14.96 -15.74
CA PRO A 38 20.40 14.39 -15.52
C PRO A 38 21.48 15.44 -15.23
N THR A 39 21.22 16.72 -15.49
CA THR A 39 22.20 17.80 -15.34
C THR A 39 22.37 18.32 -13.91
N HIS A 40 21.40 18.10 -13.02
CA HIS A 40 21.40 18.63 -11.65
C HIS A 40 21.67 17.53 -10.61
N GLY A 41 22.74 16.73 -10.84
CA GLY A 41 23.22 15.61 -10.04
C GLY A 41 22.64 15.44 -8.62
N ILE A 42 22.20 14.21 -8.32
CA ILE A 42 21.56 13.69 -7.09
C ILE A 42 20.02 13.76 -7.19
N ARG A 43 19.24 12.66 -7.24
CA ARG A 43 19.14 11.62 -6.20
C ARG A 43 18.58 10.25 -6.66
N ILE A 44 18.48 9.98 -7.97
CA ILE A 44 18.17 8.62 -8.48
C ILE A 44 19.18 8.25 -9.57
N GLN A 45 20.44 8.12 -9.18
CA GLN A 45 21.54 7.93 -10.14
C GLN A 45 21.88 6.48 -10.48
N ARG A 46 21.06 5.45 -10.14
CA ARG A 46 21.47 4.07 -10.47
C ARG A 46 20.43 3.02 -10.84
N ALA A 47 19.13 3.30 -10.82
CA ALA A 47 18.14 2.29 -11.25
C ALA A 47 16.78 2.91 -11.54
N LEU A 48 16.57 3.45 -12.74
CA LEU A 48 15.21 3.60 -13.25
C LEU A 48 15.16 3.03 -14.67
N ASN A 49 15.51 1.75 -14.81
CA ASN A 49 15.01 1.03 -15.97
C ASN A 49 13.48 0.93 -15.78
N PRO A 50 12.65 1.53 -16.66
CA PRO A 50 11.19 1.43 -16.56
C PRO A 50 10.73 -0.03 -16.48
N ALA A 51 11.48 -0.96 -17.08
CA ALA A 51 11.25 -2.38 -16.93
C ALA A 51 11.41 -2.86 -15.48
N SER A 52 12.44 -2.42 -14.75
CA SER A 52 12.63 -2.79 -13.34
C SER A 52 11.50 -2.29 -12.44
N PHE A 53 10.93 -1.12 -12.73
CA PHE A 53 9.75 -0.62 -12.03
C PHE A 53 8.54 -1.46 -12.34
N PHE A 54 8.29 -1.71 -13.61
CA PHE A 54 7.19 -2.55 -14.04
C PHE A 54 7.26 -3.94 -13.36
N PHE A 55 8.44 -4.57 -13.33
CA PHE A 55 8.62 -5.85 -12.63
C PHE A 55 8.42 -5.73 -11.11
N LEU A 56 8.90 -4.66 -10.48
CA LEU A 56 8.68 -4.43 -9.06
C LEU A 56 7.17 -4.29 -8.75
N PHE A 57 6.45 -3.48 -9.52
CA PHE A 57 5.00 -3.33 -9.41
C PHE A 57 4.25 -4.63 -9.65
N LEU A 58 4.65 -5.39 -10.66
CA LEU A 58 4.06 -6.68 -10.99
C LEU A 58 4.25 -7.66 -9.83
N VAL A 59 5.45 -7.76 -9.26
CA VAL A 59 5.73 -8.59 -8.09
C VAL A 59 4.89 -8.14 -6.89
N ILE A 60 4.86 -6.85 -6.58
CA ILE A 60 4.05 -6.30 -5.49
C ILE A 60 2.58 -6.66 -5.70
N PHE A 61 2.06 -6.41 -6.90
CA PHE A 61 0.68 -6.70 -7.26
C PHE A 61 0.34 -8.17 -7.03
N PHE A 62 1.15 -9.11 -7.50
CA PHE A 62 0.89 -10.54 -7.29
C PHE A 62 1.05 -10.97 -5.83
N VAL A 63 2.05 -10.46 -5.12
CA VAL A 63 2.29 -10.80 -3.71
C VAL A 63 1.16 -10.32 -2.80
N THR A 64 0.50 -9.21 -3.15
CA THR A 64 -0.60 -8.66 -2.34
C THR A 64 -1.98 -9.09 -2.84
N MET A 65 -2.24 -9.08 -4.15
CA MET A 65 -3.56 -9.44 -4.71
C MET A 65 -3.80 -10.95 -4.76
N GLY A 66 -2.75 -11.73 -5.02
CA GLY A 66 -2.86 -13.19 -5.12
C GLY A 66 -3.48 -13.82 -3.88
N PRO A 67 -2.93 -13.58 -2.67
CA PRO A 67 -3.49 -14.08 -1.43
C PRO A 67 -4.95 -13.65 -1.18
N ILE A 68 -5.33 -12.43 -1.59
CA ILE A 68 -6.71 -11.93 -1.46
C ILE A 68 -7.66 -12.76 -2.31
N LEU A 69 -7.31 -13.02 -3.57
CA LEU A 69 -8.14 -13.84 -4.48
C LEU A 69 -8.24 -15.30 -4.02
N MET A 70 -7.28 -15.78 -3.24
CA MET A 70 -7.27 -17.13 -2.66
C MET A 70 -7.98 -17.24 -1.29
N THR A 71 -8.61 -16.17 -0.81
CA THR A 71 -9.43 -16.22 0.41
C THR A 71 -10.65 -17.10 0.23
N ARG A 72 -11.15 -17.70 1.33
CA ARG A 72 -12.35 -18.56 1.30
C ARG A 72 -13.57 -17.88 0.67
N SER A 73 -13.73 -16.57 0.89
CA SER A 73 -14.86 -15.80 0.37
C SER A 73 -14.82 -15.63 -1.16
N PHE A 74 -13.64 -15.48 -1.76
CA PHE A 74 -13.53 -15.46 -3.21
C PHE A 74 -13.52 -16.87 -3.79
N ALA A 75 -12.89 -17.83 -3.13
CA ALA A 75 -12.88 -19.23 -3.57
C ALA A 75 -14.30 -19.79 -3.77
N SER A 76 -15.26 -19.45 -2.90
CA SER A 76 -16.66 -19.88 -3.07
C SER A 76 -17.33 -19.31 -4.32
N MET A 77 -16.91 -18.14 -4.82
CA MET A 77 -17.42 -17.58 -6.06
C MET A 77 -16.88 -18.30 -7.29
N TRP A 78 -15.62 -18.75 -7.23
CA TRP A 78 -14.96 -19.42 -8.36
C TRP A 78 -15.21 -20.93 -8.40
N LEU A 79 -15.59 -21.55 -7.28
CA LEU A 79 -15.86 -22.99 -7.16
C LEU A 79 -16.77 -23.55 -8.28
N PRO A 80 -17.94 -22.92 -8.58
CA PRO A 80 -18.83 -23.41 -9.63
C PRO A 80 -18.19 -23.44 -11.01
N THR A 81 -17.26 -22.53 -11.29
CA THR A 81 -16.56 -22.43 -12.58
C THR A 81 -15.51 -23.51 -12.76
N TYR A 82 -14.88 -23.98 -11.67
CA TYR A 82 -13.85 -25.01 -11.71
C TYR A 82 -14.37 -26.43 -11.51
N GLY A 83 -15.67 -26.60 -11.21
CA GLY A 83 -16.25 -27.91 -10.92
C GLY A 83 -15.63 -28.61 -9.70
N ALA A 84 -14.97 -27.85 -8.82
CA ALA A 84 -14.29 -28.37 -7.64
C ALA A 84 -15.25 -28.39 -6.45
N ASN A 85 -15.30 -29.49 -5.71
CA ASN A 85 -16.24 -29.66 -4.59
C ASN A 85 -15.66 -29.25 -3.23
N ILE A 86 -14.34 -29.05 -3.13
CA ILE A 86 -13.65 -28.72 -1.87
C ILE A 86 -12.49 -27.78 -2.20
N HIS A 87 -12.44 -26.60 -1.58
CA HIS A 87 -11.29 -25.71 -1.66
C HIS A 87 -10.93 -25.17 -0.28
N SER A 88 -9.70 -25.43 0.16
CA SER A 88 -9.15 -24.89 1.42
C SER A 88 -8.60 -23.48 1.17
N GLY A 89 -9.50 -22.51 1.05
CA GLY A 89 -9.08 -21.10 0.92
C GLY A 89 -8.40 -20.57 2.19
N LEU A 90 -7.58 -19.53 2.01
CA LEU A 90 -6.89 -18.84 3.11
C LEU A 90 -7.90 -18.09 4.01
N SER A 91 -7.57 -17.95 5.29
CA SER A 91 -8.39 -17.16 6.23
C SER A 91 -8.27 -15.67 5.90
N THR A 92 -9.40 -14.97 5.88
CA THR A 92 -9.44 -13.54 5.57
C THR A 92 -8.61 -12.71 6.57
N ASP A 93 -8.59 -13.10 7.84
CA ASP A 93 -7.80 -12.41 8.88
C ASP A 93 -6.29 -12.56 8.66
N GLY A 94 -5.83 -13.77 8.30
CA GLY A 94 -4.41 -14.00 7.99
C GLY A 94 -3.97 -13.24 6.74
N VAL A 95 -4.82 -13.19 5.72
CA VAL A 95 -4.53 -12.47 4.47
C VAL A 95 -4.54 -10.95 4.68
N LYS A 96 -5.48 -10.38 5.45
CA LYS A 96 -5.47 -8.96 5.82
C LYS A 96 -4.14 -8.58 6.48
N ALA A 97 -3.71 -9.35 7.49
CA ALA A 97 -2.46 -9.09 8.20
C ALA A 97 -1.24 -9.18 7.29
N TRP A 98 -1.20 -10.21 6.43
CA TRP A 98 -0.15 -10.35 5.42
C TRP A 98 -0.06 -9.13 4.52
N VAL A 99 -1.19 -8.73 3.92
CA VAL A 99 -1.26 -7.60 2.98
C VAL A 99 -0.79 -6.31 3.64
N PHE A 100 -1.30 -5.97 4.82
CA PHE A 100 -0.92 -4.73 5.51
C PHE A 100 0.55 -4.70 5.94
N ILE A 101 1.09 -5.81 6.44
CA ILE A 101 2.51 -5.88 6.80
C ILE A 101 3.37 -5.70 5.56
N VAL A 102 3.03 -6.39 4.47
CA VAL A 102 3.76 -6.33 3.20
C VAL A 102 3.69 -4.92 2.60
N ASP A 103 2.52 -4.28 2.59
CA ASP A 103 2.34 -2.91 2.14
C ASP A 103 3.20 -1.92 2.94
N ILE A 104 3.20 -2.04 4.28
CA ILE A 104 4.04 -1.20 5.15
C ILE A 104 5.51 -1.35 4.78
N LEU A 105 6.00 -2.58 4.60
CA LEU A 105 7.41 -2.85 4.29
C LEU A 105 7.78 -2.33 2.90
N ILE A 106 6.94 -2.56 1.89
CA ILE A 106 7.16 -2.12 0.51
C ILE A 106 7.17 -0.60 0.44
N VAL A 107 6.14 0.06 0.96
CA VAL A 107 6.05 1.52 0.94
C VAL A 107 7.19 2.15 1.71
N SER A 108 7.55 1.58 2.87
CA SER A 108 8.73 2.04 3.63
C SER A 108 10.02 1.93 2.82
N THR A 109 10.21 0.81 2.11
CA THR A 109 11.38 0.60 1.26
C THR A 109 11.42 1.61 0.12
N ILE A 110 10.29 1.90 -0.49
CA ILE A 110 10.17 2.92 -1.53
C ILE A 110 10.47 4.31 -0.97
N ILE A 111 9.91 4.66 0.18
CA ILE A 111 10.18 5.93 0.87
C ILE A 111 11.69 6.11 1.11
N LEU A 112 12.38 5.07 1.57
CA LEU A 112 13.82 5.11 1.78
C LEU A 112 14.58 5.32 0.46
N LYS A 113 14.11 4.74 -0.64
CA LYS A 113 14.71 4.87 -1.98
C LYS A 113 14.41 6.21 -2.65
N THR A 114 13.29 6.86 -2.33
CA THR A 114 12.83 8.12 -2.94
C THR A 114 13.22 9.37 -2.14
N GLY A 115 14.28 9.27 -1.33
CA GLY A 115 14.84 10.41 -0.60
C GLY A 115 14.51 10.45 0.89
N GLY A 116 13.87 9.42 1.41
CA GLY A 116 13.56 9.25 2.83
C GLY A 116 12.24 9.91 3.23
N TRP A 117 11.83 9.68 4.47
CA TRP A 117 10.51 10.05 5.00
C TRP A 117 10.21 11.56 5.06
N LYS A 118 11.22 12.42 4.88
CA LYS A 118 11.06 13.88 4.85
C LYS A 118 10.77 14.44 3.45
N VAL A 119 11.22 13.74 2.40
CA VAL A 119 11.19 14.24 1.01
C VAL A 119 10.28 13.39 0.14
N SER A 120 10.14 12.10 0.47
CA SER A 120 9.28 11.19 -0.27
C SER A 120 7.80 11.61 -0.18
N PRO A 121 7.04 11.48 -1.29
CA PRO A 121 5.60 11.76 -1.30
C PRO A 121 4.73 10.62 -0.74
N PHE A 122 5.31 9.46 -0.44
CA PHE A 122 4.58 8.25 -0.02
C PHE A 122 4.29 8.04 1.48
N PRO A 123 4.82 8.82 2.46
CA PRO A 123 4.44 8.66 3.86
C PRO A 123 2.93 8.64 4.14
N PRO A 124 2.09 9.48 3.49
CA PRO A 124 0.63 9.44 3.68
C PRO A 124 0.00 8.09 3.39
N LEU A 125 0.48 7.33 2.39
CA LEU A 125 0.00 5.97 2.11
C LEU A 125 0.36 4.99 3.21
N ASN A 126 1.54 5.14 3.81
CA ASN A 126 1.97 4.24 4.88
C ASN A 126 1.22 4.53 6.19
N PHE A 127 0.95 5.81 6.47
CA PHE A 127 0.17 6.23 7.63
C PHE A 127 -1.33 5.95 7.50
N SER A 128 -1.86 5.73 6.29
CA SER A 128 -3.26 5.33 6.12
C SER A 128 -3.51 3.85 6.41
N VAL A 129 -2.49 2.98 6.37
CA VAL A 129 -2.66 1.53 6.58
C VAL A 129 -3.32 1.19 7.92
N PRO A 130 -2.87 1.72 9.09
CA PRO A 130 -3.55 1.43 10.36
C PRO A 130 -5.00 1.92 10.41
N ALA A 131 -5.29 3.08 9.80
CA ALA A 131 -6.66 3.60 9.72
C ALA A 131 -7.55 2.67 8.89
N ILE A 132 -7.04 2.18 7.76
CA ILE A 132 -7.77 1.26 6.88
C ILE A 132 -7.96 -0.10 7.55
N ALA A 133 -6.99 -0.58 8.33
CA ALA A 133 -7.13 -1.80 9.12
C ALA A 133 -8.28 -1.70 10.14
N ILE A 134 -8.43 -0.56 10.82
CA ILE A 134 -9.57 -0.28 11.71
C ILE A 134 -10.89 -0.32 10.93
N LEU A 135 -10.93 0.32 9.75
CA LEU A 135 -12.12 0.40 8.91
C LEU A 135 -12.56 -0.99 8.40
N LEU A 136 -11.60 -1.86 8.03
CA LEU A 136 -11.87 -3.25 7.65
C LEU A 136 -12.19 -4.18 8.83
N GLY A 137 -12.22 -3.66 10.07
CA GLY A 137 -12.61 -4.41 11.25
C GLY A 137 -11.53 -5.37 11.75
N ASP A 138 -10.26 -5.02 11.58
CA ASP A 138 -9.18 -5.80 12.19
C ASP A 138 -9.18 -5.64 13.72
N SER A 139 -8.61 -6.62 14.42
CA SER A 139 -8.53 -6.60 15.88
C SER A 139 -7.64 -5.45 16.37
N GLY A 140 -8.00 -4.85 17.52
CA GLY A 140 -7.20 -3.75 18.09
C GLY A 140 -5.73 -4.14 18.36
N GLY A 141 -5.48 -5.42 18.66
CA GLY A 141 -4.12 -5.95 18.81
C GLY A 141 -3.31 -5.90 17.50
N MET A 142 -3.91 -6.28 16.36
CA MET A 142 -3.24 -6.22 15.06
C MET A 142 -3.00 -4.78 14.61
N VAL A 143 -3.96 -3.89 14.85
CA VAL A 143 -3.79 -2.44 14.58
C VAL A 143 -2.62 -1.87 15.38
N ALA A 144 -2.46 -2.28 16.64
CA ALA A 144 -1.31 -1.89 17.46
C ALA A 144 0.01 -2.43 16.89
N VAL A 145 0.03 -3.66 16.37
CA VAL A 145 1.21 -4.23 15.68
C VAL A 145 1.58 -3.41 14.45
N TYR A 146 0.63 -3.09 13.56
CA TYR A 146 0.91 -2.28 12.38
C TYR A 146 1.43 -0.89 12.74
N THR A 147 0.83 -0.26 13.75
CA THR A 147 1.23 1.06 14.25
C THR A 147 2.64 1.02 14.85
N CYS A 148 2.95 0.00 15.65
CA CYS A 148 4.27 -0.20 16.24
C CYS A 148 5.33 -0.45 15.16
N LEU A 149 5.04 -1.32 14.19
CA LEU A 149 5.91 -1.60 13.05
C LEU A 149 6.23 -0.30 12.29
N LEU A 150 5.21 0.48 11.98
CA LEU A 150 5.36 1.75 11.29
C LEU A 150 6.19 2.76 12.10
N ALA A 151 5.95 2.86 13.41
CA ALA A 151 6.69 3.72 14.32
C ALA A 151 8.18 3.33 14.40
N VAL A 152 8.49 2.03 14.47
CA VAL A 152 9.87 1.52 14.47
C VAL A 152 10.57 1.84 13.15
N ILE A 153 9.91 1.62 12.01
CA ILE A 153 10.51 1.90 10.70
C ILE A 153 10.73 3.40 10.50
N TYR A 154 9.72 4.21 10.80
CA TYR A 154 9.80 5.67 10.69
C TYR A 154 10.86 6.26 11.64
N GLY A 155 10.81 5.88 12.92
CA GLY A 155 11.75 6.32 13.94
C GLY A 155 13.18 5.88 13.65
N GLY A 156 13.36 4.62 13.23
CA GLY A 156 14.65 4.07 12.81
C GLY A 156 15.23 4.79 11.59
N SER A 157 14.39 5.12 10.61
CA SER A 157 14.80 5.89 9.43
C SER A 157 15.21 7.32 9.80
N LEU A 158 14.45 7.99 10.68
CA LEU A 158 14.79 9.32 11.19
C LEU A 158 16.11 9.33 11.96
N ALA A 159 16.33 8.35 12.85
CA ALA A 159 17.57 8.21 13.60
C ALA A 159 18.77 7.98 12.68
N SER A 160 18.61 7.15 11.65
CA SER A 160 19.65 6.89 10.65
C SER A 160 19.95 8.14 9.81
N SER A 161 18.92 8.88 9.41
CA SER A 161 19.06 10.09 8.59
C SER A 161 19.81 11.21 9.31
N ARG A 162 19.67 11.30 10.64
CA ARG A 162 20.44 12.25 11.48
C ARG A 162 21.93 11.90 11.56
N ARG A 163 22.30 10.62 11.50
CA ARG A 163 23.70 10.16 11.59
C ARG A 163 24.48 10.34 10.29
N PHE A 164 23.81 10.29 9.14
CA PHE A 164 24.46 10.31 7.81
C PHE A 164 24.41 11.66 7.08
N GLY A 165 24.10 12.77 7.78
CA GLY A 165 24.22 14.13 7.22
C GLY A 165 23.51 14.30 5.88
N GLY A 166 22.34 13.68 5.71
CA GLY A 166 21.66 13.62 4.42
C GLY A 166 21.24 15.00 3.94
N SER A 167 21.96 15.54 2.96
CA SER A 167 21.57 16.72 2.18
C SER A 167 20.32 16.40 1.37
N GLY A 168 19.14 16.57 1.98
CA GLY A 168 17.87 16.54 1.28
C GLY A 168 17.73 17.84 0.51
N ILE A 169 18.03 17.83 -0.79
CA ILE A 169 17.58 18.88 -1.69
C ILE A 169 16.06 18.67 -1.83
N ALA A 170 15.30 19.34 -0.96
CA ALA A 170 13.86 19.46 -1.06
C ALA A 170 13.54 20.70 -1.90
N GLY A 171 12.47 20.66 -2.69
CA GLY A 171 11.94 21.83 -3.40
C GLY A 171 11.87 21.72 -4.93
N ARG A 172 11.62 20.53 -5.48
CA ARG A 172 11.19 20.40 -6.88
C ARG A 172 9.67 20.38 -6.97
N VAL A 173 9.13 21.07 -7.98
CA VAL A 173 7.68 21.17 -8.23
C VAL A 173 7.07 19.77 -8.40
N GLU A 174 7.79 18.83 -8.98
CA GLU A 174 7.32 17.45 -9.19
C GLU A 174 7.18 16.67 -7.88
N ASP A 175 8.03 16.93 -6.88
CA ASP A 175 7.94 16.29 -5.56
C ASP A 175 6.70 16.81 -4.81
N ASP A 176 6.45 18.12 -4.90
CA ASP A 176 5.27 18.76 -4.29
C ASP A 176 3.97 18.30 -4.98
N VAL A 177 3.97 18.18 -6.31
CA VAL A 177 2.84 17.64 -7.07
C VAL A 177 2.60 16.17 -6.74
N ALA A 178 3.66 15.35 -6.67
CA ALA A 178 3.53 13.95 -6.28
C ALA A 178 3.00 13.81 -4.85
N LEU A 179 3.50 14.63 -3.91
CA LEU A 179 3.01 14.65 -2.53
C LEU A 179 1.54 15.04 -2.48
N TRP A 180 1.13 16.09 -3.19
CA TRP A 180 -0.26 16.53 -3.24
C TRP A 180 -1.19 15.44 -3.81
N ILE A 181 -0.81 14.83 -4.93
CA ILE A 181 -1.60 13.76 -5.57
C ILE A 181 -1.68 12.53 -4.66
N VAL A 182 -0.55 12.05 -4.14
CA VAL A 182 -0.53 10.85 -3.29
C VAL A 182 -1.30 11.07 -1.99
N THR A 183 -1.17 12.25 -1.36
CA THR A 183 -1.92 12.58 -0.14
C THR A 183 -3.42 12.65 -0.40
N THR A 184 -3.83 13.36 -1.46
CA THR A 184 -5.25 13.50 -1.81
C THR A 184 -5.86 12.16 -2.19
N ALA A 185 -5.15 11.34 -2.94
CA ALA A 185 -5.61 10.02 -3.32
C ALA A 185 -5.64 9.04 -2.14
N ALA A 186 -4.67 9.10 -1.22
CA ALA A 186 -4.68 8.31 0.01
C ALA A 186 -5.86 8.69 0.92
N LEU A 187 -6.16 9.98 1.02
CA LEU A 187 -7.33 10.48 1.76
C LEU A 187 -8.64 10.01 1.11
N ALA A 188 -8.76 10.14 -0.20
CA ALA A 188 -9.92 9.67 -0.96
C ALA A 188 -10.10 8.17 -0.77
N LEU A 189 -9.03 7.38 -0.90
CA LEU A 189 -9.05 5.93 -0.69
C LEU A 189 -9.53 5.56 0.71
N THR A 190 -8.96 6.18 1.75
CA THR A 190 -9.34 5.93 3.14
C THR A 190 -10.81 6.28 3.39
N THR A 191 -11.27 7.41 2.83
CA THR A 191 -12.67 7.86 2.94
C THR A 191 -13.63 6.91 2.23
N THR A 192 -13.32 6.53 0.99
CA THR A 192 -14.13 5.61 0.18
C THR A 192 -14.26 4.25 0.85
N ILE A 193 -13.16 3.69 1.37
CA ILE A 193 -13.19 2.43 2.12
C ILE A 193 -14.03 2.58 3.39
N GLY A 194 -13.89 3.69 4.12
CA GLY A 194 -14.72 3.95 5.30
C GLY A 194 -16.21 4.05 5.00
N VAL A 195 -16.59 4.66 3.88
CA VAL A 195 -17.99 4.71 3.43
C VAL A 195 -18.49 3.30 3.08
N PHE A 196 -17.72 2.52 2.31
CA PHE A 196 -18.12 1.17 1.93
C PHE A 196 -18.23 0.21 3.13
N THR A 197 -17.31 0.30 4.09
CA THR A 197 -17.33 -0.58 5.26
C THR A 197 -18.38 -0.19 6.30
N ARG A 198 -18.75 1.10 6.38
CA ARG A 198 -19.84 1.57 7.27
C ARG A 198 -21.18 0.96 6.91
N HIS A 199 -21.47 0.77 5.62
CA HIS A 199 -22.72 0.17 5.16
C HIS A 199 -22.73 -1.37 5.23
N ALA A 200 -21.59 -1.98 5.54
CA ALA A 200 -21.41 -3.43 5.62
C ALA A 200 -21.48 -3.99 7.05
N ARG A 201 -21.50 -3.10 8.06
CA ARG A 201 -21.71 -3.43 9.49
C ARG A 201 -23.16 -3.12 9.87
#